data_AF-A0A8D8AJN9-F1
#
_entry.id   AF-A0A8D8AJN9-F1
#
_cell.length_a   1.000
_cell.length_b   1.000
_cell.length_c   1.000
_cell.angle_alpha   90.00
_cell.angle_beta   90.00
_cell.angle_gamma   90.00
#
_symmetry.space_group_name_H-M   'P 1'
#
loop_
_entity.id
_entity.type
_entity.pdbx_description
1 polymer ?
#
loop_
_entity_poly.entity_id
_entity_poly.type
_entity_poly.pdbx_seq_one_letter_code
_entity_poly.pdbx_strand_id
1 'polypeptide(L)'
;STKCPVTDCVITTQPDLLPSIDSFDALVFNAAERWPQPKPALRSPSQLYVAAILESPAHTTHVLEKDGDFFNLTMTYRLDSDVPWSYGQLAEINGKVVGPSERALWLKSGFRNYANQTLLGLVRNKTKMAAQYVSHCGAISRRDKLVKEIQ
;
A
#
# COMPACT_ATOMS: atom_id res chain seq x y z
N SER A 1 13.25 -15.47 12.43
CA SER A 1 13.47 -14.11 12.95
C SER A 1 14.83 -13.66 12.47
N THR A 2 14.89 -12.90 11.39
CA THR A 2 16.13 -12.31 10.88
C THR A 2 16.52 -11.18 11.83
N LYS A 3 17.60 -11.37 12.60
CA LYS A 3 18.21 -10.29 13.37
C LYS A 3 18.86 -9.33 12.37
N CYS A 4 18.24 -8.18 12.15
CA CYS A 4 18.84 -7.14 11.32
C CYS A 4 20.11 -6.64 12.03
N PRO A 5 21.29 -6.66 11.40
CA PRO A 5 22.53 -6.23 12.04
C PRO A 5 22.58 -4.71 12.29
N VAL A 6 21.73 -3.94 11.61
CA VAL A 6 21.62 -2.49 11.73
C VAL A 6 20.17 -2.15 12.08
N THR A 7 19.97 -1.44 13.19
CA THR A 7 18.66 -0.97 13.65
C THR A 7 18.49 0.54 13.57
N ASP A 8 19.59 1.26 13.41
CA ASP A 8 19.63 2.72 13.49
C ASP A 8 19.44 3.33 12.09
N CYS A 9 18.31 3.02 11.47
CA CYS A 9 17.94 3.58 10.16
C CYS A 9 17.40 5.01 10.32
N VAL A 10 17.92 5.94 9.53
CA VAL A 10 17.41 7.32 9.47
C VAL A 10 16.68 7.53 8.15
N ILE A 11 15.42 7.94 8.23
CA ILE A 11 14.63 8.37 7.06
C ILE A 11 14.51 9.89 7.14
N THR A 12 14.83 10.58 6.04
CA THR A 12 14.76 12.03 5.95
C THR A 12 14.15 12.46 4.61
N THR A 13 13.55 13.65 4.61
CA THR A 13 13.15 14.36 3.40
C THR A 13 14.08 15.54 3.07
N GLN A 14 15.16 15.71 3.85
CA GLN A 14 16.17 16.75 3.67
C GLN A 14 17.30 16.23 2.77
N PRO A 15 17.39 16.68 1.50
CA PRO A 15 18.37 16.17 0.54
C PRO A 15 19.82 16.60 0.87
N ASP A 16 19.99 17.61 1.73
CA ASP A 16 21.25 18.21 2.18
C ASP A 16 21.72 17.68 3.55
N LEU A 17 21.02 16.69 4.14
CA LEU A 17 21.44 16.07 5.41
C LEU A 17 22.84 15.44 5.32
N LEU A 18 23.19 14.91 4.14
CA LEU A 18 24.51 14.40 3.81
C LEU A 18 25.21 15.30 2.80
N PRO A 19 26.56 15.29 2.71
CA PRO A 19 27.31 16.18 1.83
C PRO A 19 26.97 16.06 0.33
N SER A 20 26.45 14.91 -0.10
CA SER A 20 26.06 14.65 -1.48
C SER A 20 24.90 13.66 -1.56
N ILE A 21 24.09 13.77 -2.60
CA ILE A 21 22.90 12.93 -2.81
C ILE A 21 23.26 11.45 -3.01
N ASP A 22 24.44 11.14 -3.54
CA ASP A 22 24.96 9.77 -3.72
C ASP A 22 25.55 9.16 -2.44
N SER A 23 25.60 9.92 -1.34
CA SER A 23 26.01 9.44 -0.01
C SER A 23 24.90 8.73 0.76
N PHE A 24 23.64 8.86 0.31
CA PHE A 24 22.52 8.11 0.90
C PHE A 24 22.54 6.66 0.42
N ASP A 25 22.25 5.70 1.30
CA ASP A 25 22.16 4.28 0.91
C ASP A 25 20.99 4.00 -0.06
N ALA A 26 19.89 4.74 0.09
CA ALA A 26 18.73 4.62 -0.77
C ALA A 26 18.04 5.97 -1.01
N LEU A 27 17.47 6.13 -2.20
CA LEU A 27 16.57 7.23 -2.56
C LEU A 27 15.19 6.64 -2.86
N VAL A 28 14.19 7.12 -2.13
CA VAL A 28 12.80 6.67 -2.27
C VAL A 28 12.02 7.70 -3.08
N PHE A 29 11.52 7.29 -4.23
CA PHE A 29 10.80 8.15 -5.14
C PHE A 29 9.31 7.84 -5.08
N ASN A 30 8.48 8.86 -4.90
CA ASN A 30 7.06 8.72 -5.20
C ASN A 30 6.91 8.51 -6.71
N ALA A 31 6.73 7.27 -7.15
CA ALA A 31 6.62 6.92 -8.56
C ALA A 31 5.16 6.89 -9.06
N ALA A 32 4.21 7.38 -8.25
CA ALA A 32 2.81 7.55 -8.68
C ALA A 32 2.63 8.79 -9.57
N GLU A 33 3.43 9.84 -9.33
CA GLU A 33 3.32 11.14 -9.99
C GLU A 33 4.65 11.56 -10.62
N ARG A 34 4.57 12.41 -11.63
CA ARG A 34 5.76 12.97 -12.28
C ARG A 34 6.54 13.82 -11.28
N TRP A 35 7.85 13.58 -11.18
CA TRP A 35 8.70 14.42 -10.33
C TRP A 35 8.81 15.84 -10.88
N PRO A 36 8.64 16.86 -10.02
CA PRO A 36 8.91 18.24 -10.40
C PRO A 36 10.41 18.51 -10.51
N GLN A 37 11.23 17.72 -9.82
CA GLN A 37 12.69 17.85 -9.80
C GLN A 37 13.35 16.94 -10.85
N PRO A 38 14.50 17.35 -11.41
CA PRO A 38 15.28 16.48 -12.28
C PRO A 38 15.77 15.24 -11.52
N LYS A 39 16.05 14.16 -12.26
CA LYS A 39 16.72 12.97 -11.71
C LYS A 39 18.08 13.38 -11.11
N PRO A 40 18.51 12.78 -9.99
CA PRO A 40 19.83 13.07 -9.42
C PRO A 40 20.93 12.87 -10.46
N ALA A 41 21.82 13.85 -10.60
CA ALA A 41 22.91 13.80 -11.57
C ALA A 41 24.02 12.83 -11.16
N LEU A 42 24.16 12.58 -9.85
CA LEU A 42 25.10 11.64 -9.27
C LEU A 42 24.34 10.44 -8.73
N ARG A 43 24.88 9.25 -8.98
CA ARG A 43 24.39 7.98 -8.47
C ARG A 43 25.57 7.08 -8.16
N SER A 44 25.72 6.71 -6.89
CA SER A 44 26.69 5.70 -6.49
C SER A 44 26.22 4.30 -6.98
N PRO A 45 27.12 3.41 -7.42
CA PRO A 45 26.77 2.03 -7.76
C PRO A 45 26.17 1.23 -6.59
N SER A 46 26.43 1.63 -5.35
CA SER A 46 25.88 0.99 -4.15
C SER A 46 24.52 1.54 -3.72
N GLN A 47 24.05 2.62 -4.35
CA GLN A 47 22.82 3.32 -3.95
C GLN A 47 21.58 2.65 -4.55
N LEU A 48 20.58 2.40 -3.70
CA LEU A 48 19.31 1.80 -4.10
C LEU A 48 18.29 2.88 -4.49
N TYR A 49 17.77 2.80 -5.71
CA TYR A 49 16.69 3.67 -6.18
C TYR A 49 15.38 2.91 -6.04
N VAL A 50 14.49 3.38 -5.16
CA VAL A 50 13.26 2.68 -4.80
C VAL A 50 12.06 3.38 -5.42
N ALA A 51 11.31 2.67 -6.26
CA ALA A 51 10.01 3.11 -6.77
C ALA A 51 8.93 2.85 -5.73
N ALA A 52 8.46 3.90 -5.06
CA ALA A 52 7.40 3.82 -4.07
C ALA A 52 6.05 4.22 -4.68
N ILE A 53 5.09 3.30 -4.68
CA ILE A 53 3.74 3.53 -5.22
C ILE A 53 2.72 2.88 -4.29
N LEU A 54 1.91 3.72 -3.65
CA LEU A 54 0.74 3.25 -2.91
C LEU A 54 -0.55 3.45 -3.74
N GLU A 55 -0.55 4.42 -4.66
CA GLU A 55 -1.70 4.72 -5.51
C GLU A 55 -2.06 3.59 -6.48
N SER A 56 -3.36 3.49 -6.80
CA SER A 56 -3.84 2.51 -7.78
C SER A 56 -3.29 2.80 -9.19
N PRO A 57 -3.27 1.82 -10.11
CA PRO A 57 -2.78 2.04 -11.47
C PRO A 57 -3.61 3.10 -12.21
N ALA A 58 -4.90 3.19 -11.92
CA ALA A 58 -5.80 4.20 -12.50
C ALA A 58 -5.52 5.64 -12.02
N HIS A 59 -4.81 5.79 -10.89
CA HIS A 59 -4.42 7.08 -10.33
C HIS A 59 -2.91 7.36 -10.44
N THR A 60 -2.16 6.45 -11.07
CA THR A 60 -0.74 6.65 -11.39
C THR A 60 -0.63 7.45 -12.67
N THR A 61 -0.17 8.70 -12.57
CA THR A 61 0.00 9.61 -13.71
C THR A 61 1.41 9.57 -14.30
N HIS A 62 2.37 9.03 -13.54
CA HIS A 62 3.74 8.86 -13.98
C HIS A 62 3.85 7.76 -15.05
N VAL A 63 4.64 8.02 -16.09
CA VAL A 63 4.82 7.06 -17.20
C VAL A 63 5.98 6.14 -16.87
N LEU A 64 5.72 5.12 -16.05
CA LEU A 64 6.72 4.18 -15.51
C LEU A 64 7.55 3.48 -16.60
N GLU A 65 6.96 3.22 -17.77
CA GLU A 65 7.64 2.61 -18.93
C GLU A 65 8.85 3.43 -19.40
N LYS A 66 8.86 4.74 -19.15
CA LYS A 66 9.96 5.65 -19.54
C LYS A 66 11.13 5.65 -18.56
N ASP A 67 11.02 4.96 -17.42
CA ASP A 67 12.09 4.92 -16.44
C ASP A 67 13.13 3.85 -16.73
N GLY A 68 12.81 2.82 -17.53
CA GLY A 68 13.74 1.72 -17.82
C GLY A 68 14.35 1.14 -16.54
N ASP A 69 15.67 1.03 -16.51
CA ASP A 69 16.42 0.47 -15.36
C ASP A 69 16.78 1.53 -14.29
N PHE A 70 16.03 2.63 -14.21
CA PHE A 70 16.30 3.70 -13.25
C PHE A 70 16.19 3.19 -11.80
N PHE A 71 15.23 2.32 -11.51
CA PHE A 71 14.99 1.78 -10.16
C PHE A 71 15.63 0.41 -9.94
N ASN A 72 16.11 0.19 -8.73
CA ASN A 72 16.58 -1.12 -8.28
C ASN A 72 15.49 -1.91 -7.57
N LEU A 73 14.64 -1.24 -6.79
CA LEU A 73 13.66 -1.87 -5.92
C LEU A 73 12.28 -1.27 -6.11
N THR A 74 11.27 -2.08 -5.83
CA THR A 74 9.87 -1.69 -5.75
C THR A 74 9.38 -1.69 -4.31
N MET A 75 8.66 -0.64 -3.93
CA MET A 75 7.98 -0.52 -2.64
C MET A 75 6.50 -0.19 -2.86
N THR A 76 5.66 -1.22 -3.00
CA THR A 76 4.25 -1.05 -3.37
C THR A 76 3.31 -1.97 -2.58
N TYR A 77 2.00 -1.76 -2.71
CA TYR A 77 0.99 -2.65 -2.12
C TYR A 77 0.93 -4.04 -2.76
N ARG A 78 1.61 -4.26 -3.90
CA ARG A 78 1.67 -5.58 -4.51
C ARG A 78 2.51 -6.51 -3.64
N LEU A 79 2.05 -7.75 -3.52
CA LEU A 79 2.70 -8.76 -2.68
C LEU A 79 4.01 -9.31 -3.27
N ASP A 80 4.26 -9.04 -4.55
CA ASP A 80 5.48 -9.39 -5.26
C ASP A 80 6.48 -8.23 -5.37
N SER A 81 6.28 -7.13 -4.62
CA SER A 81 7.29 -6.07 -4.49
C SER A 81 8.47 -6.51 -3.62
N ASP A 82 9.65 -5.95 -3.89
CA ASP A 82 10.87 -6.18 -3.09
C ASP A 82 10.67 -5.77 -1.64
N VAL A 83 9.96 -4.65 -1.43
CA VAL A 83 9.53 -4.16 -0.13
C VAL A 83 8.00 -4.01 -0.12
N PRO A 84 7.25 -5.00 0.39
CA PRO A 84 5.80 -4.88 0.48
C PRO A 84 5.38 -3.70 1.37
N TRP A 85 4.64 -2.75 0.80
CA TRP A 85 4.12 -1.57 1.47
C TRP A 85 2.60 -1.51 1.35
N SER A 86 1.93 -2.11 2.33
CA SER A 86 0.46 -2.22 2.37
C SER A 86 -0.20 -1.04 3.07
N TYR A 87 -1.41 -0.66 2.65
CA TYR A 87 -2.27 0.30 3.35
C TYR A 87 -2.60 -0.10 4.80
N GLY A 88 -2.56 -1.39 5.11
CA GLY A 88 -2.84 -1.90 6.44
C GLY A 88 -2.69 -3.41 6.50
N GLN A 89 -2.76 -3.92 7.72
CA GLN A 89 -2.68 -5.36 8.00
C GLN A 89 -4.02 -5.84 8.52
N LEU A 90 -4.39 -7.05 8.12
CA LEU A 90 -5.53 -7.75 8.69
C LEU A 90 -5.00 -8.71 9.75
N ALA A 91 -5.54 -8.61 10.96
CA ALA A 91 -5.17 -9.48 12.05
C ALA A 91 -6.41 -10.12 12.69
N GLU A 92 -6.24 -11.34 13.20
CA GLU A 92 -7.19 -11.97 14.12
C GLU A 92 -7.29 -11.15 15.42
N ILE A 93 -8.37 -11.37 16.20
CA ILE A 93 -8.59 -10.68 17.49
C ILE A 93 -7.43 -10.93 18.48
N ASN A 94 -6.75 -12.07 18.36
CA ASN A 94 -5.57 -12.41 19.16
C ASN A 94 -4.28 -11.68 18.70
N GLY A 95 -4.35 -10.83 17.67
CA GLY A 95 -3.23 -10.07 17.13
C GLY A 95 -2.44 -10.78 16.01
N LYS A 96 -2.79 -12.01 15.64
CA LYS A 96 -2.11 -12.73 14.55
C LYS A 96 -2.45 -12.11 13.20
N VAL A 97 -1.45 -11.56 12.52
CA VAL A 97 -1.59 -11.04 11.15
C VAL A 97 -1.89 -12.18 10.17
N VAL A 98 -2.95 -12.03 9.39
CA VAL A 98 -3.42 -12.96 8.35
C VAL A 98 -3.32 -12.37 6.94
N GLY A 99 -3.13 -11.06 6.82
CA GLY A 99 -2.97 -10.39 5.54
C GLY A 99 -2.29 -9.02 5.63
N PRO A 100 -1.82 -8.49 4.49
CA PRO A 100 -2.10 -9.00 3.14
C PRO A 100 -1.28 -10.26 2.80
N SER A 101 -1.92 -11.22 2.12
CA SER A 101 -1.33 -12.52 1.74
C SER A 101 -2.05 -13.07 0.52
N GLU A 102 -1.30 -13.60 -0.45
CA GLU A 102 -1.88 -14.24 -1.65
C GLU A 102 -2.71 -15.48 -1.28
N ARG A 103 -2.36 -16.14 -0.18
CA ARG A 103 -3.04 -17.32 0.35
C ARG A 103 -3.34 -17.14 1.82
N ALA A 104 -4.13 -16.12 2.12
CA ALA A 104 -4.60 -15.87 3.47
C ALA A 104 -5.36 -17.11 4.02
N LEU A 105 -4.85 -17.68 5.11
CA LEU A 105 -5.47 -18.81 5.79
C LEU A 105 -6.57 -18.31 6.73
N TRP A 106 -7.73 -18.01 6.15
CA TRP A 106 -8.89 -17.59 6.92
C TRP A 106 -9.36 -18.71 7.86
N LEU A 107 -9.71 -18.34 9.10
CA LEU A 107 -10.31 -19.27 10.05
C LEU A 107 -11.65 -19.77 9.51
N LYS A 108 -11.68 -21.01 9.00
CA LYS A 108 -12.91 -21.65 8.47
C LYS A 108 -14.05 -21.71 9.49
N SER A 109 -13.73 -21.69 10.79
CA SER A 109 -14.69 -21.68 11.89
C SER A 109 -15.04 -20.26 12.38
N GLY A 110 -14.37 -19.21 11.91
CA GLY A 110 -14.57 -17.84 12.42
C GLY A 110 -16.03 -17.40 12.35
N PHE A 111 -16.70 -17.66 11.22
CA PHE A 111 -18.14 -17.42 11.09
C PHE A 111 -18.96 -18.24 12.08
N ARG A 112 -18.70 -19.54 12.25
CA ARG A 112 -19.47 -20.40 13.16
C ARG A 112 -19.27 -20.05 14.63
N ASN A 113 -18.07 -19.60 14.99
CA ASN A 113 -17.73 -19.22 16.35
C ASN A 113 -18.29 -17.84 16.72
N TYR A 114 -18.51 -16.97 15.73
CA TYR A 114 -19.02 -15.60 15.94
C TYR A 114 -20.52 -15.46 15.67
N ALA A 115 -21.07 -16.28 14.76
CA ALA A 115 -22.49 -16.25 14.43
C ALA A 115 -23.32 -16.92 15.53
N ASN A 116 -24.18 -16.12 16.17
CA ASN A 116 -25.25 -16.63 17.04
C ASN A 116 -26.61 -16.27 16.44
N GLN A 117 -27.69 -16.85 16.99
CA GLN A 117 -29.04 -16.61 16.48
C GLN A 117 -29.44 -15.13 16.51
N THR A 118 -28.96 -14.38 17.51
CA THR A 118 -29.20 -12.93 17.62
C THR A 118 -28.56 -12.15 16.47
N LEU A 119 -27.28 -12.40 16.17
CA LEU A 119 -26.57 -11.76 15.07
C LEU A 119 -27.21 -12.12 13.73
N LEU A 120 -27.54 -13.41 13.52
CA LEU A 120 -28.20 -13.86 12.30
C LEU A 120 -29.60 -13.24 12.15
N GLY A 121 -30.35 -13.11 13.24
CA GLY A 121 -31.63 -12.40 13.27
C GLY A 121 -31.49 -10.91 12.92
N LEU A 122 -30.48 -10.23 13.49
CA LEU A 122 -30.16 -8.84 13.17
C LEU A 122 -29.81 -8.66 11.69
N VAL A 123 -28.96 -9.55 11.14
CA VAL A 123 -28.57 -9.49 9.72
C VAL A 123 -29.75 -9.78 8.80
N ARG A 124 -30.61 -10.76 9.12
CA ARG A 124 -31.82 -11.06 8.34
C ARG A 124 -32.85 -9.93 8.37
N ASN A 125 -32.97 -9.23 9.50
CA ASN A 125 -33.91 -8.14 9.69
C ASN A 125 -33.32 -6.77 9.34
N LYS A 126 -32.08 -6.70 8.84
CA LYS A 126 -31.50 -5.46 8.33
C LYS A 126 -32.24 -5.04 7.05
N THR A 127 -33.18 -4.11 7.22
CA THR A 127 -33.97 -3.49 6.15
C THR A 127 -33.61 -2.03 5.92
N LYS A 128 -32.79 -1.45 6.80
CA LYS A 128 -32.35 -0.04 6.69
C LYS A 128 -31.21 0.11 5.68
N MET A 129 -31.25 1.20 4.94
CA MET A 129 -30.25 1.58 3.93
C MET A 129 -28.81 1.55 4.48
N ALA A 130 -27.87 1.16 3.63
CA ALA A 130 -26.45 1.31 3.91
C ALA A 130 -26.03 2.79 3.72
N ALA A 131 -25.17 3.29 4.59
CA ALA A 131 -24.56 4.60 4.43
C ALA A 131 -23.16 4.44 3.80
N GLN A 132 -22.87 5.23 2.76
CA GLN A 132 -21.55 5.33 2.19
C GLN A 132 -20.88 6.60 2.73
N TYR A 133 -19.67 6.45 3.29
CA TYR A 133 -18.81 7.58 3.61
C TYR A 133 -17.69 7.67 2.56
N VAL A 134 -17.77 8.68 1.69
CA VAL A 134 -16.77 8.94 0.64
C VAL A 134 -16.43 10.41 0.60
N SER A 135 -15.14 10.71 0.49
CA SER A 135 -14.63 12.08 0.32
C SER A 135 -14.41 12.46 -1.15
N HIS A 136 -14.46 11.49 -2.08
CA HIS A 136 -14.24 11.70 -3.52
C HIS A 136 -15.35 11.02 -4.35
N CYS A 137 -16.10 11.80 -5.11
CA CYS A 137 -17.17 11.35 -6.00
C CYS A 137 -16.67 11.19 -7.44
N GLY A 138 -17.41 10.45 -8.28
CA GLY A 138 -17.02 10.23 -9.68
C GLY A 138 -15.72 9.43 -9.84
N ALA A 139 -15.47 8.50 -8.91
CA ALA A 139 -14.25 7.71 -8.92
C ALA A 139 -14.14 6.87 -10.20
N ILE A 140 -12.92 6.67 -10.69
CA ILE A 140 -12.65 5.89 -11.92
C ILE A 140 -13.20 4.46 -11.82
N SER A 141 -13.20 3.88 -10.61
CA SER A 141 -13.77 2.57 -10.32
C SER A 141 -15.29 2.48 -10.47
N ARG A 142 -15.98 3.62 -10.66
CA ARG A 142 -17.44 3.74 -10.71
C ARG A 142 -18.14 3.24 -9.45
N ARG A 143 -17.47 3.31 -8.29
CA ARG A 143 -18.06 2.90 -7.00
C ARG A 143 -19.36 3.63 -6.68
N ASP A 144 -19.49 4.88 -7.14
CA ASP A 144 -20.69 5.71 -7.04
C ASP A 144 -21.88 5.10 -7.80
N LYS A 145 -21.64 4.56 -9.00
CA LYS A 145 -22.68 3.84 -9.75
C LYS A 145 -23.10 2.59 -9.02
N LEU A 146 -22.16 1.79 -8.51
CA LEU A 146 -22.49 0.61 -7.72
C LEU A 146 -23.36 0.98 -6.51
N VAL A 147 -23.00 2.03 -5.77
CA VAL A 147 -23.82 2.48 -4.63
C VAL A 147 -25.21 2.91 -5.06
N LYS A 148 -25.36 3.61 -6.18
CA LYS A 148 -26.67 4.01 -6.72
C LYS A 148 -27.54 2.81 -7.09
N GLU A 149 -26.96 1.74 -7.63
CA GLU A 149 -27.71 0.52 -8.01
C GLU A 149 -28.14 -0.34 -6.82
N ILE A 150 -27.51 -0.19 -5.64
CA ILE A 150 -27.84 -0.96 -4.42
C ILE A 150 -28.60 -0.15 -3.37
N GLN A 151 -28.98 1.09 -3.70
CA GLN A 151 -29.88 1.94 -2.90
C GLN A 151 -31.34 1.60 -3.20
#